data_AF-A0A937B0Y1-F1
#
_entry.id   AF-A0A937B0Y1-F1
#
_cell.length_a   1.000
_cell.length_b   1.000
_cell.length_c   1.000
_cell.angle_alpha   90.00
_cell.angle_beta   90.00
_cell.angle_gamma   90.00
#
_symmetry.space_group_name_H-M   'P 1'
#
loop_
_entity.id
_entity.type
_entity.pdbx_description
1 polymer ?
#
loop_
_entity_poly.entity_id
_entity_poly.type
_entity_poly.pdbx_seq_one_letter_code
_entity_poly.pdbx_strand_id
1 'polypeptide(L)'
;MTGPAVVKKVKRAEANSWLEITIREGRKHQVKRMLESVGHMVIKLIRIRMGPLALGNLEPGEFRFLTDREANALRELVEQRMTAVERGEEAMPGPKRLVRRKGWARPVKTKKYVGKKARTV
;
A
#
# COMPACT_ATOMS: atom_id res chain seq x y z
N MET A 1 7.65 1.66 -16.75
CA MET A 1 8.08 2.98 -16.26
C MET A 1 7.27 3.32 -15.02
N THR A 2 7.92 3.66 -13.90
CA THR A 2 7.28 4.03 -12.61
C THR A 2 7.00 5.53 -12.57
N GLY A 3 6.10 5.97 -11.68
CA GLY A 3 5.90 7.39 -11.40
C GLY A 3 7.13 8.03 -10.73
N PRO A 4 7.18 9.37 -10.64
CA PRO A 4 8.28 10.08 -10.00
C PRO A 4 8.39 9.70 -8.51
N ALA A 5 9.62 9.54 -8.05
CA ALA A 5 9.94 9.34 -6.64
C ALA A 5 10.73 10.53 -6.10
N VAL A 6 10.43 10.93 -4.88
CA VAL A 6 11.24 11.94 -4.17
C VAL A 6 12.33 11.21 -3.41
N VAL A 7 13.58 11.61 -3.61
CA VAL A 7 14.74 10.96 -3.01
C VAL A 7 15.53 11.96 -2.19
N LYS A 8 15.82 11.61 -0.93
CA LYS A 8 16.68 12.39 -0.04
C LYS A 8 17.83 11.51 0.44
N LYS A 9 19.05 12.02 0.36
CA LYS A 9 20.24 11.36 0.93
C LYS A 9 20.28 11.61 2.43
N VAL A 10 20.31 10.55 3.23
CA VAL A 10 20.30 10.63 4.69
C VAL A 10 21.71 10.51 5.25
N LYS A 11 22.45 9.48 4.82
CA LYS A 11 23.81 9.21 5.31
C LYS A 11 24.67 8.62 4.21
N ARG A 12 25.95 8.97 4.22
CA ARG A 12 26.99 8.32 3.41
C ARG A 12 27.93 7.56 4.35
N ALA A 13 28.24 6.32 4.02
CA ALA A 13 29.37 5.59 4.57
C ALA A 13 30.39 5.33 3.43
N GLU A 14 31.52 4.74 3.75
CA GLU A 14 32.55 4.40 2.75
C GLU A 14 32.00 3.41 1.70
N ALA A 15 31.33 2.34 2.13
CA ALA A 15 30.85 1.27 1.26
C ALA A 15 29.36 1.33 0.90
N ASN A 16 28.54 2.13 1.60
CA ASN A 16 27.10 2.20 1.36
C ASN A 16 26.52 3.60 1.63
N SER A 17 25.28 3.82 1.17
CA SER A 17 24.54 5.07 1.41
C SER A 17 23.11 4.77 1.81
N TRP A 18 22.60 5.58 2.74
CA TRP A 18 21.20 5.54 3.18
C TRP A 18 20.41 6.61 2.45
N LEU A 19 19.33 6.15 1.79
CA LEU A 19 18.42 6.99 1.04
C LEU A 19 17.03 6.89 1.66
N GLU A 20 16.37 8.03 1.83
CA GLU A 20 14.95 8.12 2.10
C GLU A 20 14.24 8.33 0.77
N ILE A 21 13.35 7.41 0.41
CA ILE A 21 12.64 7.41 -0.87
C ILE A 21 11.15 7.44 -0.59
N THR A 22 10.47 8.46 -1.12
CA THR A 22 9.01 8.60 -1.04
C THR A 22 8.40 8.28 -2.40
N ILE A 23 7.50 7.29 -2.41
CA ILE A 23 6.76 6.85 -3.59
C ILE A 23 5.25 6.89 -3.30
N ARG A 24 4.46 7.16 -4.33
CA ARG A 24 2.98 7.17 -4.25
C ARG A 24 2.34 5.87 -4.75
N GLU A 25 3.10 5.01 -5.44
CA GLU A 25 2.66 3.71 -5.91
C GLU A 25 3.35 2.56 -5.16
N GLY A 26 2.72 1.39 -5.16
CA GLY A 26 3.21 0.19 -4.48
C GLY A 26 3.38 -0.99 -5.44
N ARG A 27 4.17 -0.84 -6.52
CA ARG A 27 4.42 -1.97 -7.43
C ARG A 27 5.40 -2.97 -6.80
N LYS A 28 5.28 -4.26 -7.16
CA LYS A 28 6.16 -5.34 -6.65
C LYS A 28 7.63 -4.94 -6.82
N HIS A 29 8.44 -4.99 -5.77
CA HIS A 29 9.88 -4.68 -5.81
C HIS A 29 10.23 -3.32 -6.46
N GLN A 30 9.33 -2.35 -6.40
CA GLN A 30 9.50 -1.08 -7.11
C GLN A 30 10.81 -0.37 -6.76
N VAL A 31 11.06 -0.12 -5.48
CA VAL A 31 12.27 0.58 -5.03
C VAL A 31 13.55 -0.15 -5.46
N LYS A 32 13.55 -1.49 -5.35
CA LYS A 32 14.69 -2.32 -5.78
C LYS A 32 14.96 -2.15 -7.28
N ARG A 33 13.92 -2.27 -8.11
CA ARG A 33 14.04 -2.14 -9.57
C ARG A 33 14.42 -0.72 -10.01
N MET A 34 13.93 0.30 -9.31
CA MET A 34 14.31 1.69 -9.58
C MET A 34 15.80 1.92 -9.34
N LEU A 35 16.32 1.48 -8.19
CA LEU A 35 17.74 1.63 -7.86
C LEU A 35 18.64 0.74 -8.72
N GLU A 36 18.21 -0.48 -9.03
CA GLU A 36 18.92 -1.39 -9.93
C GLU A 36 19.06 -0.79 -11.34
N SER A 37 18.00 -0.13 -11.84
CA SER A 37 18.03 0.52 -13.17
C SER A 37 19.04 1.66 -13.28
N VAL A 38 19.47 2.23 -12.15
CA VAL A 38 20.52 3.26 -12.09
C VAL A 38 21.86 2.70 -11.57
N GLY A 39 22.02 1.37 -11.50
CA GLY A 39 23.27 0.72 -11.14
C GLY A 39 23.53 0.56 -9.63
N HIS A 40 22.50 0.67 -8.79
CA HIS A 40 22.63 0.55 -7.33
C HIS A 40 21.84 -0.62 -6.77
N MET A 41 22.54 -1.54 -6.10
CA MET A 41 21.91 -2.67 -5.42
C MET A 41 21.38 -2.29 -4.04
N VAL A 42 20.18 -2.75 -3.70
CA VAL A 42 19.55 -2.49 -2.40
C VAL A 42 19.90 -3.58 -1.39
N ILE A 43 20.75 -3.24 -0.42
CA ILE A 43 21.18 -4.15 0.65
C ILE A 43 20.11 -4.27 1.74
N LYS A 44 19.54 -3.14 2.18
CA LYS A 44 18.50 -3.08 3.22
C LYS A 44 17.40 -2.13 2.77
N LEU A 45 16.15 -2.52 2.98
CA LEU A 45 14.96 -1.72 2.68
C LEU A 45 13.98 -1.81 3.85
N ILE A 46 13.64 -0.66 4.41
CA ILE A 46 12.71 -0.55 5.54
C ILE A 46 11.71 0.56 5.20
N ARG A 47 10.43 0.30 5.44
CA ARG A 47 9.39 1.32 5.34
C ARG A 47 9.27 2.02 6.68
N ILE A 48 9.73 3.27 6.75
CA ILE A 48 9.74 4.07 7.98
C ILE A 48 8.49 4.94 8.17
N ARG A 49 7.72 5.19 7.10
CA ARG A 49 6.51 6.03 7.11
C ARG A 49 5.49 5.55 6.08
N MET A 50 4.21 5.69 6.38
CA MET A 50 3.08 5.44 5.49
C MET A 50 2.00 6.49 5.71
N GLY A 51 1.86 7.43 4.78
CA GLY A 51 0.98 8.58 4.97
C GLY A 51 1.33 9.33 6.26
N PRO A 52 0.37 9.58 7.17
CA PRO A 52 0.63 10.24 8.45
C PRO A 52 1.31 9.35 9.49
N LEU A 53 1.40 8.03 9.26
CA LEU A 53 1.94 7.09 10.24
C LEU A 53 3.45 6.94 10.12
N ALA A 54 4.18 7.14 11.22
CA ALA A 54 5.60 6.84 11.33
C ALA A 54 5.83 5.52 12.09
N LEU A 55 6.89 4.79 11.72
CA LEU A 55 7.29 3.54 12.39
C LEU A 55 7.64 3.77 13.87
N GLY A 56 8.27 4.93 14.18
CA GLY A 56 8.67 5.28 15.55
C GLY A 56 9.69 4.29 16.11
N ASN A 57 9.46 3.84 17.35
CA ASN A 57 10.37 2.99 18.12
C ASN A 57 9.93 1.51 18.16
N LEU A 58 9.05 1.06 17.26
CA LEU A 58 8.59 -0.33 17.22
C LEU A 58 9.72 -1.28 16.80
N GLU A 59 9.88 -2.37 17.53
CA GLU A 59 10.83 -3.41 17.18
C GLU A 59 10.31 -4.33 16.06
N PRO A 60 11.21 -5.06 15.35
CA PRO A 60 10.78 -6.00 14.32
C PRO A 60 9.83 -7.07 14.87
N GLY A 61 8.63 -7.15 14.29
CA GLY A 61 7.60 -8.12 14.68
C GLY A 61 6.59 -7.59 15.69
N GLU A 62 6.83 -6.42 16.27
CA GLU A 62 5.88 -5.78 17.17
C GLU A 62 4.76 -5.07 16.42
N PHE A 63 3.63 -4.92 17.12
CA PHE A 63 2.53 -4.07 16.69
C PHE A 63 1.99 -3.29 17.89
N ARG A 64 1.34 -2.17 17.60
CA ARG A 64 0.56 -1.41 18.57
C ARG A 64 -0.73 -0.94 17.94
N PHE A 65 -1.69 -0.59 18.79
CA PHE A 65 -2.88 0.11 18.33
C PHE A 65 -2.53 1.55 17.92
N LEU A 66 -3.31 2.05 16.95
CA LEU A 66 -3.24 3.45 16.55
C LEU A 66 -3.80 4.31 17.68
N THR A 67 -3.19 5.46 17.89
CA THR A 67 -3.79 6.49 18.73
C THR A 67 -4.98 7.13 18.01
N ASP A 68 -5.90 7.75 18.75
CA ASP A 68 -7.04 8.44 18.14
C ASP A 68 -6.60 9.53 17.15
N ARG A 69 -5.51 10.21 17.45
CA ARG A 69 -4.90 11.23 16.56
C ARG A 69 -4.46 10.63 15.23
N GLU A 70 -3.76 9.49 15.27
CA GLU A 70 -3.30 8.80 14.08
C GLU A 70 -4.45 8.22 13.25
N ALA A 71 -5.46 7.67 13.92
CA ALA A 71 -6.65 7.15 13.28
C ALA A 71 -7.44 8.26 12.57
N ASN A 72 -7.60 9.42 13.23
CA ASN A 72 -8.27 10.58 12.65
C ASN A 72 -7.48 11.17 11.48
N ALA A 73 -6.16 11.31 11.61
CA ALA A 73 -5.31 11.79 10.52
C ALA A 73 -5.40 10.90 9.27
N LEU A 74 -5.53 9.57 9.44
CA LEU A 74 -5.77 8.67 8.32
C LEU A 74 -7.14 8.86 7.68
N ARG A 75 -8.19 9.04 8.49
CA ARG A 75 -9.56 9.30 7.98
C ARG A 75 -9.60 10.61 7.21
N GLU A 76 -9.02 11.67 7.76
CA GLU A 76 -8.92 12.98 7.11
C GLU A 76 -8.15 12.91 5.78
N LEU A 77 -7.03 12.18 5.73
CA LEU A 77 -6.27 11.98 4.49
C LEU A 77 -7.13 11.32 3.39
N VAL A 78 -7.93 10.32 3.76
CA VAL A 78 -8.83 9.64 2.82
C VAL A 78 -9.95 10.59 2.40
N GLU A 79 -10.56 11.31 3.33
CA GLU A 79 -11.63 12.27 3.04
C GLU A 79 -11.16 13.35 2.08
N GLN A 80 -10.02 13.99 2.37
CA GLN A 80 -9.41 15.00 1.49
C GLN A 80 -9.15 14.46 0.08
N ARG A 81 -8.70 13.21 -0.03
CA ARG A 81 -8.47 12.55 -1.31
C ARG A 81 -9.79 12.31 -2.05
N MET A 82 -10.85 11.90 -1.35
CA MET A 82 -12.17 11.70 -1.94
C MET A 82 -12.75 13.04 -2.44
N THR A 83 -12.68 14.09 -1.63
CA THR A 83 -13.14 15.42 -2.02
C THR A 83 -12.34 15.98 -3.21
N ALA A 84 -11.02 15.77 -3.26
CA ALA A 84 -10.19 16.19 -4.40
C ALA A 84 -10.58 15.46 -5.71
N VAL A 85 -10.95 14.18 -5.61
CA VAL A 85 -11.47 13.41 -6.75
C VAL A 85 -12.84 13.94 -7.20
N GLU A 86 -13.73 14.26 -6.25
CA GLU A 86 -15.05 14.84 -6.56
C GLU A 86 -14.95 16.21 -7.24
N ARG A 87 -13.98 17.03 -6.82
CA ARG A 87 -13.67 18.33 -7.47
C ARG A 87 -12.98 18.19 -8.83
N GLY A 88 -12.61 16.98 -9.24
CA GLY A 88 -11.94 16.70 -10.52
C GLY A 88 -10.45 17.05 -10.54
N GLU A 89 -9.83 17.30 -9.39
CA GLU A 89 -8.42 17.68 -9.26
C GLU A 89 -7.49 16.44 -9.30
N GLU A 90 -7.99 15.27 -8.90
CA GLU A 90 -7.29 13.99 -9.00
C GLU A 90 -8.10 12.91 -9.74
N ALA A 91 -7.42 12.13 -10.58
CA ALA A 91 -8.02 10.95 -11.19
C ALA A 91 -8.28 9.86 -10.14
N MET A 92 -9.51 9.38 -10.07
CA MET A 92 -9.89 8.25 -9.21
C MET A 92 -8.98 7.04 -9.54
N PRO A 93 -8.31 6.41 -8.56
CA PRO A 93 -7.61 5.16 -8.84
C PRO A 93 -8.65 4.12 -9.21
N GLY A 94 -8.78 3.87 -10.52
CA GLY A 94 -9.76 2.93 -11.03
C GLY A 94 -9.61 1.58 -10.31
N PRO A 95 -10.72 0.88 -10.01
CA PRO A 95 -10.64 -0.45 -9.43
C PRO A 95 -9.69 -1.26 -10.31
N LYS A 96 -8.66 -1.89 -9.70
CA LYS A 96 -7.80 -2.83 -10.42
C LYS A 96 -8.73 -3.93 -10.93
N ARG A 97 -9.17 -3.81 -12.19
CA ARG A 97 -9.87 -4.86 -12.89
C ARG A 97 -8.90 -6.03 -12.84
N LEU A 98 -9.23 -7.07 -12.07
CA LEU A 98 -8.54 -8.34 -12.17
C LEU A 98 -8.68 -8.77 -13.62
N VAL A 99 -7.63 -8.56 -14.42
CA VAL A 99 -7.61 -9.01 -15.81
C VAL A 99 -7.70 -10.52 -15.73
N ARG A 100 -8.87 -11.06 -16.07
CA ARG A 100 -9.15 -12.48 -16.15
C ARG A 100 -8.11 -13.10 -17.09
N ARG A 101 -7.12 -13.83 -16.58
CA ARG A 101 -6.25 -14.65 -17.44
C ARG A 101 -7.13 -15.73 -18.07
N LYS A 102 -7.08 -15.84 -19.39
CA LYS A 102 -7.73 -16.93 -20.13
C LYS A 102 -7.15 -18.25 -19.60
N GLY A 103 -7.98 -19.09 -18.96
CA GLY A 103 -7.57 -20.38 -18.36
C GLY A 103 -7.76 -20.55 -16.85
N TRP A 104 -8.20 -19.52 -16.12
CA TRP A 104 -8.55 -19.69 -14.69
C TRP A 104 -9.96 -20.30 -14.53
N ALA A 105 -10.08 -21.34 -13.70
CA ALA A 105 -11.35 -22.04 -13.46
C ALA A 105 -12.44 -21.12 -12.89
N ARG A 106 -13.70 -21.34 -13.29
CA ARG A 106 -14.86 -20.62 -12.73
C ARG A 106 -14.98 -20.98 -11.24
N PRO A 107 -15.19 -20.01 -10.33
CA PRO A 107 -15.62 -20.36 -8.98
C PRO A 107 -16.97 -21.06 -9.09
N VAL A 108 -17.03 -22.31 -8.63
CA VAL A 108 -18.26 -23.10 -8.60
C VAL A 108 -19.20 -22.44 -7.61
N LYS A 109 -20.44 -22.15 -8.01
CA LYS A 109 -21.46 -21.55 -7.14
C LYS A 109 -21.58 -22.39 -5.87
N THR A 110 -21.23 -21.85 -4.71
CA THR A 110 -21.59 -22.45 -3.44
C THR A 110 -23.12 -22.35 -3.30
N LYS A 111 -23.80 -23.51 -3.22
CA LYS A 111 -25.24 -23.58 -2.95
C LYS A 111 -25.52 -22.87 -1.62
N LYS A 112 -26.29 -21.78 -1.65
CA LYS A 112 -26.91 -21.21 -0.45
C LYS A 112 -27.82 -22.27 0.16
N TYR A 113 -27.46 -22.79 1.33
CA TYR A 113 -28.40 -23.51 2.17
C TYR A 113 -29.41 -22.48 2.71
N VAL A 114 -30.64 -22.53 2.20
CA VAL A 114 -31.78 -21.82 2.77
C VAL A 114 -32.41 -22.76 3.79
N GLY A 115 -32.38 -22.37 5.06
CA GLY A 115 -32.96 -23.14 6.16
C GLY A 115 -34.44 -23.44 5.91
N LYS A 116 -34.79 -24.73 5.88
CA LYS A 116 -36.19 -25.18 5.87
C LYS A 116 -36.75 -24.95 7.28
N LYS A 117 -37.76 -24.09 7.38
CA LYS A 117 -38.62 -23.95 8.57
C LYS A 117 -39.22 -25.31 8.89
N ALA A 118 -38.93 -25.84 10.08
CA ALA A 118 -39.70 -26.93 10.68
C ALA A 118 -41.11 -26.40 10.95
N ARG A 119 -42.12 -27.04 10.36
CA ARG A 119 -43.52 -26.88 10.72
C ARG A 119 -43.93 -28.17 11.43
N THR A 120 -44.07 -28.06 12.75
CA THR A 120 -44.78 -29.00 13.62
C THR A 120 -46.28 -28.76 13.42
N VAL A 121 -47.03 -29.78 13.01
CA VAL A 121 -48.11 -30.44 13.79
C VAL A 121 -48.36 -31.82 13.18
#